data_AF-A0A382VQ05-F1
#
_entry.id   AF-A0A382VQ05-F1
#
_cell.length_a   1.000
_cell.length_b   1.000
_cell.length_c   1.000
_cell.angle_alpha   90.00
_cell.angle_beta   90.00
_cell.angle_gamma   90.00
#
_symmetry.space_group_name_H-M   'P 1'
#
loop_
_entity.id
_entity.type
_entity.pdbx_description
1 polymer ?
#
loop_
_entity_poly.entity_id
_entity_poly.type
_entity_poly.pdbx_seq_one_letter_code
_entity_poly.pdbx_strand_id
1 'polypeptide(L)'
;TSSATELNLLDNVTGLVQADLTKLAAVDATAAELNLMDAGTSPGSVTLAGGDGFVINDADDVMKQALISDIPTFVASQTLTGVKIADNGNIGSASATTAITIAGSGAVTLAQRDIHSAGITLAESQQIGVAANLDLMTFTSAGVAFTGNITTDLALVVTSDARYKKNITPVSDAQEKLSELNPVNYEMRRNEFSSKGFNDKKQWGFIAQEVEKIMPELIHADKDGYRSMNYTGIIPLLTKAVQEQQTEMEKQQKEIDELKAQLELIMKMMQSDMSDKTDDKKA
;
A
#
# COMPACT_ATOMS: atom_id res chain seq x y z
N THR A 1 -59.28 46.10 -55.84
CA THR A 1 -60.24 45.00 -55.65
C THR A 1 -59.81 43.86 -56.55
N SER A 2 -59.08 42.88 -56.02
CA SER A 2 -58.70 41.69 -56.79
C SER A 2 -59.96 40.90 -57.15
N SER A 3 -60.02 40.37 -58.36
CA SER A 3 -61.17 39.60 -58.89
C SER A 3 -61.37 38.30 -58.08
N ALA A 4 -62.60 37.78 -58.02
CA ALA A 4 -62.90 36.49 -57.39
C ALA A 4 -62.07 35.33 -57.96
N THR A 5 -61.59 35.46 -59.20
CA THR A 5 -60.67 34.50 -59.86
C THR A 5 -59.22 34.65 -59.38
N GLU A 6 -58.81 35.84 -58.95
CA GLU A 6 -57.46 36.12 -58.44
C GLU A 6 -57.33 35.79 -56.94
N LEU A 7 -58.44 35.63 -56.23
CA LEU A 7 -58.46 35.22 -54.82
C LEU A 7 -58.48 33.71 -54.63
N ASN A 8 -58.72 32.93 -55.69
CA ASN A 8 -58.74 31.48 -55.62
C ASN A 8 -57.39 30.88 -56.05
N LEU A 9 -56.44 30.87 -55.12
CA LEU A 9 -55.14 30.19 -55.28
C LEU A 9 -55.25 28.67 -55.52
N LEU A 10 -56.46 28.11 -55.64
CA LEU A 10 -56.75 26.67 -55.71
C LEU A 10 -57.56 26.25 -56.96
N ASP A 11 -57.91 27.17 -57.87
CA ASP A 11 -58.95 26.93 -58.90
C ASP A 11 -58.56 25.97 -60.05
N ASN A 12 -57.30 25.54 -60.13
CA ASN A 12 -56.82 24.60 -61.16
C ASN A 12 -56.08 23.40 -60.58
N VAL A 13 -56.29 23.12 -59.29
CA VAL A 13 -55.52 22.10 -58.61
C VAL A 13 -56.33 20.81 -58.52
N THR A 14 -56.37 20.08 -59.63
CA THR A 14 -57.07 18.79 -59.74
C THR A 14 -56.13 17.62 -59.49
N GLY A 15 -56.45 16.82 -58.48
CA GLY A 15 -55.66 15.65 -58.09
C GLY A 15 -54.55 16.00 -57.10
N LEU A 16 -54.61 15.35 -55.93
CA LEU A 16 -53.64 15.39 -54.83
C LEU A 16 -53.71 16.59 -53.87
N VAL A 17 -53.99 17.82 -54.29
CA VAL A 17 -53.59 18.98 -53.45
C VAL A 17 -54.54 19.36 -52.31
N GLN A 18 -55.85 19.13 -52.36
CA GLN A 18 -56.68 19.40 -51.17
C GLN A 18 -56.46 18.37 -50.05
N ALA A 19 -56.31 17.09 -50.40
CA ALA A 19 -55.96 16.04 -49.45
C ALA A 19 -54.53 16.22 -48.94
N ASP A 20 -53.59 16.64 -49.77
CA ASP A 20 -52.21 16.87 -49.37
C ASP A 20 -52.04 18.18 -48.56
N LEU A 21 -52.83 19.23 -48.85
CA LEU A 21 -52.95 20.41 -47.98
C LEU A 21 -53.56 20.05 -46.61
N THR A 22 -54.50 19.10 -46.58
CA THR A 22 -55.09 18.60 -45.32
C THR A 22 -54.07 17.76 -44.54
N LYS A 23 -53.24 16.95 -45.21
CA LYS A 23 -52.12 16.23 -44.59
C LYS A 23 -51.05 17.20 -44.08
N LEU A 24 -50.77 18.28 -44.81
CA LEU A 24 -49.85 19.34 -44.38
C LEU A 24 -50.43 20.14 -43.20
N ALA A 25 -51.74 20.38 -43.18
CA ALA A 25 -52.43 20.98 -42.04
C ALA A 25 -52.53 20.04 -40.82
N ALA A 26 -52.40 18.72 -41.03
CA ALA A 26 -52.33 17.73 -39.95
C ALA A 26 -50.92 17.60 -39.35
N VAL A 27 -49.91 18.23 -39.96
CA VAL A 27 -48.59 18.43 -39.34
C VAL A 27 -48.72 19.59 -38.35
N ASP A 28 -49.13 19.29 -37.12
CA ASP A 28 -49.19 20.25 -36.00
C ASP A 28 -47.79 20.50 -35.41
N ALA A 29 -46.84 20.82 -36.30
CA ALA A 29 -45.48 21.15 -35.96
C ALA A 29 -45.18 22.56 -36.47
N THR A 30 -44.68 23.41 -35.59
CA THR A 30 -44.15 24.72 -35.94
C THR A 30 -42.96 24.56 -36.90
N ALA A 31 -42.67 25.59 -37.71
CA ALA A 31 -41.47 25.60 -38.56
C ALA A 31 -40.17 25.38 -37.75
N ALA A 32 -40.19 25.64 -36.45
CA ALA A 32 -39.09 25.36 -35.52
C ALA A 32 -39.00 23.87 -35.14
N GLU A 33 -40.12 23.15 -35.02
CA GLU A 33 -40.17 21.71 -34.69
C GLU A 33 -39.85 20.81 -35.89
N LEU A 34 -40.12 21.27 -37.11
CA LEU A 34 -39.68 20.60 -38.34
C LEU A 34 -38.17 20.80 -38.62
N ASN A 35 -37.55 21.82 -38.03
CA ASN A 35 -36.15 22.19 -38.23
C ASN A 35 -35.21 21.48 -37.24
N LEU A 36 -35.27 20.14 -37.17
CA LEU A 36 -34.41 19.36 -36.28
C LEU A 36 -32.89 19.48 -36.56
N MET A 37 -32.47 20.21 -37.61
CA MET A 37 -31.06 20.50 -37.94
C MET A 37 -30.85 21.91 -38.56
N ASP A 38 -31.67 22.92 -38.22
CA ASP A 38 -31.35 24.28 -38.67
C ASP A 38 -30.20 24.87 -37.82
N ALA A 39 -29.04 24.98 -38.47
CA ALA A 39 -27.82 25.55 -37.92
C ALA A 39 -27.95 27.03 -37.46
N GLY A 40 -29.12 27.65 -37.61
CA GLY A 40 -29.46 29.00 -37.17
C GLY A 40 -29.92 29.15 -35.71
N THR A 41 -30.13 28.07 -34.95
CA THR A 41 -30.34 28.17 -33.50
C THR A 41 -28.99 28.40 -32.81
N SER A 42 -28.83 29.54 -32.12
CA SER A 42 -27.62 29.81 -31.35
C SER A 42 -27.44 28.69 -30.32
N PRO A 43 -26.34 27.90 -30.36
CA PRO A 43 -26.16 26.77 -29.46
C PRO A 43 -26.17 27.24 -28.01
N GLY A 44 -27.31 27.09 -27.34
CA GLY A 44 -27.46 27.32 -25.91
C GLY A 44 -27.11 26.05 -25.14
N SER A 45 -26.60 26.19 -23.93
CA SER A 45 -26.51 25.08 -22.98
C SER A 45 -27.92 24.62 -22.62
N VAL A 46 -28.35 23.48 -23.15
CA VAL A 46 -29.63 22.83 -22.77
C VAL A 46 -29.35 21.75 -21.73
N THR A 47 -30.07 21.79 -20.60
CA THR A 47 -30.04 20.71 -19.61
C THR A 47 -30.95 19.59 -20.07
N LEU A 48 -30.40 18.39 -20.27
CA LEU A 48 -31.16 17.21 -20.68
C LEU A 48 -31.75 16.49 -19.46
N ALA A 49 -33.04 16.13 -19.53
CA ALA A 49 -33.76 15.30 -18.57
C ALA A 49 -33.99 13.88 -19.13
N GLY A 50 -34.21 12.90 -18.25
CA GLY A 50 -34.39 11.51 -18.68
C GLY A 50 -35.59 11.28 -19.60
N GLY A 51 -36.64 12.10 -19.49
CA GLY A 51 -37.81 12.06 -20.38
C GLY A 51 -37.60 12.78 -21.72
N ASP A 52 -36.46 13.46 -21.91
CA ASP A 52 -36.15 14.08 -23.19
C ASP A 52 -35.86 13.00 -24.22
N GLY A 53 -36.31 13.23 -25.45
CA GLY A 53 -36.10 12.31 -26.56
C GLY A 53 -35.21 12.90 -27.62
N PHE A 54 -34.31 12.10 -28.17
CA PHE A 54 -33.56 12.43 -29.38
C PHE A 54 -34.04 11.53 -30.52
N VAL A 55 -34.12 12.10 -31.72
CA VAL A 55 -34.63 11.38 -32.88
C VAL A 55 -33.47 10.64 -33.55
N ILE A 56 -33.69 9.36 -33.83
CA ILE A 56 -32.75 8.49 -34.53
C ILE A 56 -33.43 7.83 -35.71
N ASN A 57 -32.68 7.59 -36.78
CA ASN A 57 -33.09 6.64 -37.80
C ASN A 57 -32.68 5.24 -37.34
N ASP A 58 -33.66 4.40 -37.01
CA ASP A 58 -33.41 3.01 -36.63
C ASP A 58 -33.15 2.13 -37.87
N ALA A 59 -32.65 0.91 -37.68
CA ALA A 59 -32.22 -0.02 -38.72
C ALA A 59 -33.27 -0.36 -39.80
N ASP A 60 -34.54 0.03 -39.61
CA ASP A 60 -35.66 -0.16 -40.54
C ASP A 60 -36.02 1.12 -41.33
N ASP A 61 -35.16 2.14 -41.36
CA ASP A 61 -35.41 3.45 -42.00
C ASP A 61 -36.65 4.19 -41.45
N VAL A 62 -37.04 3.85 -40.23
CA VAL A 62 -38.13 4.50 -39.49
C VAL A 62 -37.52 5.40 -38.41
N MET A 63 -37.91 6.68 -38.44
CA MET A 63 -37.54 7.63 -37.40
C MET A 63 -38.22 7.26 -36.09
N LYS A 64 -37.41 7.04 -35.05
CA LYS A 64 -37.86 6.76 -33.69
C LYS A 64 -37.30 7.81 -32.74
N GLN A 65 -38.06 8.13 -31.70
CA GLN A 65 -37.56 8.92 -30.59
C GLN A 65 -37.02 7.94 -29.52
N ALA A 66 -35.72 8.04 -29.23
CA ALA A 66 -35.10 7.33 -28.13
C ALA A 66 -34.98 8.27 -26.92
N LEU A 67 -35.20 7.75 -25.71
CA LEU A 67 -35.13 8.57 -24.51
C LEU A 67 -33.68 8.72 -24.04
N ILE A 68 -33.36 9.89 -23.47
CA ILE A 68 -32.08 10.11 -22.78
C ILE A 68 -31.90 9.11 -21.63
N SER A 69 -32.99 8.66 -21.00
CA SER A 69 -32.96 7.62 -19.96
C SER A 69 -32.48 6.24 -20.45
N ASP A 70 -32.50 5.96 -21.75
CA ASP A 70 -32.11 4.66 -22.29
C ASP A 70 -30.59 4.55 -22.50
N ILE A 71 -29.90 5.68 -22.66
CA ILE A 71 -28.45 5.75 -22.91
C ILE A 71 -27.64 5.08 -21.80
N PRO A 72 -27.87 5.32 -20.49
CA PRO A 72 -27.12 4.66 -19.43
C PRO A 72 -27.22 3.13 -19.50
N THR A 73 -28.40 2.60 -19.79
CA THR A 73 -28.61 1.14 -19.94
C THR A 73 -27.82 0.59 -21.12
N PHE A 74 -27.87 1.27 -22.27
CA PHE A 74 -27.08 0.87 -23.44
C PHE A 74 -25.58 0.90 -23.13
N VAL A 75 -25.06 2.01 -22.59
CA VAL A 75 -23.63 2.15 -22.25
C VAL A 75 -23.18 1.07 -21.25
N ALA A 76 -24.02 0.74 -20.26
CA ALA A 76 -23.73 -0.32 -19.28
C ALA A 76 -23.63 -1.72 -19.90
N SER A 77 -24.21 -1.94 -21.08
CA SER A 77 -24.12 -3.21 -21.82
C SER A 77 -22.86 -3.33 -22.69
N GLN A 78 -22.13 -2.24 -22.90
CA GLN A 78 -20.97 -2.20 -23.78
C GLN A 78 -19.66 -2.43 -23.02
N THR A 79 -18.64 -2.92 -23.74
CA THR A 79 -17.24 -2.86 -23.27
C THR A 79 -16.62 -1.53 -23.73
N LEU A 80 -16.32 -0.64 -22.78
CA LEU A 80 -15.69 0.64 -23.09
C LEU A 80 -14.16 0.49 -23.13
N THR A 81 -13.56 0.73 -24.28
CA THR A 81 -12.09 0.77 -24.45
C THR A 81 -11.58 2.19 -24.56
N GLY A 82 -10.47 2.52 -23.91
CA GLY A 82 -9.82 3.83 -24.07
C GLY A 82 -10.52 4.99 -23.35
N VAL A 83 -11.23 4.72 -22.25
CA VAL A 83 -11.84 5.75 -21.40
C VAL A 83 -10.76 6.70 -20.88
N LYS A 84 -10.76 7.93 -21.39
CA LYS A 84 -9.87 9.00 -20.95
C LYS A 84 -10.62 9.90 -19.97
N ILE A 85 -10.13 10.00 -18.75
CA ILE A 85 -10.63 10.93 -17.74
C ILE A 85 -9.83 12.22 -17.88
N ALA A 86 -10.50 13.37 -17.89
CA ALA A 86 -9.85 14.66 -17.92
C ALA A 86 -8.98 14.86 -16.67
N ASP A 87 -8.04 15.81 -16.73
CA ASP A 87 -7.27 16.18 -15.53
C ASP A 87 -8.23 16.64 -14.42
N ASN A 88 -8.02 16.16 -13.19
CA ASN A 88 -8.94 16.29 -12.04
C ASN A 88 -10.34 15.63 -12.20
N GLY A 89 -10.55 14.80 -13.22
CA GLY A 89 -11.82 14.07 -13.38
C GLY A 89 -11.93 12.91 -12.38
N ASN A 90 -13.15 12.71 -11.85
CA ASN A 90 -13.46 11.59 -10.95
C ASN A 90 -14.06 10.41 -11.74
N ILE A 91 -13.69 9.19 -11.37
CA ILE A 91 -14.48 7.99 -11.71
C ILE A 91 -15.39 7.71 -10.51
N GLY A 92 -16.70 7.88 -10.68
CA GLY A 92 -17.69 7.72 -9.62
C GLY A 92 -18.10 9.04 -8.94
N SER A 93 -18.97 8.94 -7.92
CA SER A 93 -19.48 10.10 -7.17
C SER A 93 -18.65 10.37 -5.92
N ALA A 94 -18.32 11.65 -5.67
CA ALA A 94 -17.67 12.10 -4.44
C ALA A 94 -18.55 11.93 -3.18
N SER A 95 -19.85 11.71 -3.35
CA SER A 95 -20.84 11.65 -2.26
C SER A 95 -21.48 10.27 -2.06
N ALA A 96 -21.20 9.29 -2.94
CA ALA A 96 -21.75 7.94 -2.82
C ALA A 96 -20.67 6.96 -2.35
N THR A 97 -21.03 6.07 -1.43
CA THR A 97 -20.13 5.06 -0.82
C THR A 97 -19.60 4.00 -1.80
N THR A 98 -19.99 4.04 -3.07
CA THR A 98 -19.54 3.12 -4.13
C THR A 98 -19.12 3.90 -5.38
N ALA A 99 -17.91 4.48 -5.38
CA ALA A 99 -17.40 5.21 -6.55
C ALA A 99 -16.97 4.28 -7.70
N ILE A 100 -16.38 3.12 -7.40
CA ILE A 100 -15.97 2.09 -8.38
C ILE A 100 -16.25 0.71 -7.78
N THR A 101 -17.20 -0.04 -8.33
CA THR A 101 -17.39 -1.46 -7.99
C THR A 101 -16.64 -2.31 -9.00
N ILE A 102 -15.59 -3.00 -8.56
CA ILE A 102 -14.88 -3.99 -9.36
C ILE A 102 -15.54 -5.34 -9.05
N ALA A 103 -16.25 -5.93 -10.02
CA ALA A 103 -16.87 -7.25 -9.86
C ALA A 103 -15.81 -8.32 -9.55
N GLY A 104 -16.19 -9.43 -8.91
CA GLY A 104 -15.35 -10.33 -8.09
C GLY A 104 -14.07 -10.97 -8.68
N SER A 105 -13.71 -10.71 -9.94
CA SER A 105 -12.42 -11.08 -10.56
C SER A 105 -11.72 -9.93 -11.30
N GLY A 106 -12.31 -8.74 -11.33
CA GLY A 106 -11.70 -7.57 -11.94
C GLY A 106 -10.49 -7.11 -11.14
N ALA A 107 -9.44 -6.71 -11.84
CA ALA A 107 -8.26 -6.10 -11.26
C ALA A 107 -8.11 -4.67 -11.78
N VAL A 108 -7.73 -3.74 -10.90
CA VAL A 108 -7.22 -2.43 -11.33
C VAL A 108 -5.72 -2.57 -11.54
N THR A 109 -5.29 -2.54 -12.79
CA THR A 109 -3.86 -2.61 -13.15
C THR A 109 -3.33 -1.22 -13.48
N LEU A 110 -2.36 -0.74 -12.69
CA LEU A 110 -1.62 0.49 -12.95
C LEU A 110 -0.34 0.14 -13.74
N ALA A 111 -0.46 0.01 -15.07
CA ALA A 111 0.62 -0.53 -15.92
C ALA A 111 1.71 0.49 -16.31
N GLN A 112 1.48 1.79 -16.12
CA GLN A 112 2.39 2.84 -16.58
C GLN A 112 3.26 3.38 -15.43
N ARG A 113 4.53 2.97 -15.42
CA ARG A 113 5.50 3.22 -14.33
C ARG A 113 5.82 4.70 -14.10
N ASP A 114 5.66 5.56 -15.11
CA ASP A 114 6.20 6.92 -15.08
C ASP A 114 5.24 7.98 -14.50
N ILE A 115 3.96 7.65 -14.28
CA ILE A 115 2.94 8.64 -13.87
C ILE A 115 2.70 8.65 -12.34
N HIS A 116 3.20 7.64 -11.61
CA HIS A 116 2.88 7.47 -10.19
C HIS A 116 4.03 7.87 -9.24
N SER A 117 4.75 8.97 -9.50
CA SER A 117 5.76 9.43 -8.52
C SER A 117 5.15 9.72 -7.13
N ALA A 118 3.85 9.98 -7.07
CA ALA A 118 3.09 10.15 -5.83
C ALA A 118 2.48 8.86 -5.26
N GLY A 119 2.58 7.72 -5.97
CA GLY A 119 2.02 6.43 -5.53
C GLY A 119 0.49 6.40 -5.44
N ILE A 120 -0.03 5.50 -4.60
CA ILE A 120 -1.44 5.43 -4.20
C ILE A 120 -1.58 6.19 -2.88
N THR A 121 -2.26 7.33 -2.89
CA THR A 121 -2.54 8.12 -1.67
C THR A 121 -3.90 7.73 -1.09
N LEU A 122 -3.92 7.37 0.18
CA LEU A 122 -5.15 7.14 0.95
C LEU A 122 -5.46 8.38 1.79
N ALA A 123 -6.73 8.78 1.84
CA ALA A 123 -7.18 9.75 2.84
C ALA A 123 -7.07 9.14 4.25
N GLU A 124 -7.08 9.98 5.28
CA GLU A 124 -7.00 9.52 6.67
C GLU A 124 -8.08 8.47 6.98
N SER A 125 -7.70 7.41 7.68
CA SER A 125 -8.58 6.26 8.05
C SER A 125 -9.08 5.38 6.90
N GLN A 126 -8.54 5.51 5.69
CA GLN A 126 -8.85 4.61 4.57
C GLN A 126 -7.92 3.39 4.54
N GLN A 127 -8.41 2.25 4.02
CA GLN A 127 -7.69 0.98 3.93
C GLN A 127 -7.62 0.51 2.48
N ILE A 128 -6.55 -0.22 2.14
CA ILE A 128 -6.49 -1.05 0.93
C ILE A 128 -6.77 -2.50 1.37
N GLY A 129 -7.85 -3.09 0.86
CA GLY A 129 -8.33 -4.44 1.17
C GLY A 129 -9.45 -4.47 2.23
N VAL A 130 -9.87 -5.66 2.65
CA VAL A 130 -10.96 -5.87 3.63
C VAL A 130 -10.45 -6.56 4.90
N ALA A 131 -10.93 -6.14 6.07
CA ALA A 131 -10.54 -6.69 7.38
C ALA A 131 -10.84 -8.18 7.59
N ALA A 132 -11.63 -8.81 6.70
CA ALA A 132 -12.10 -10.19 6.85
C ALA A 132 -11.24 -11.26 6.15
N ASN A 133 -10.27 -10.87 5.31
CA ASN A 133 -9.39 -11.82 4.61
C ASN A 133 -8.01 -11.87 5.27
N LEU A 134 -7.43 -13.08 5.36
CA LEU A 134 -6.13 -13.33 5.99
C LEU A 134 -4.96 -12.63 5.26
N ASP A 135 -5.07 -12.42 3.95
CA ASP A 135 -4.04 -11.75 3.13
C ASP A 135 -4.56 -10.40 2.62
N LEU A 136 -4.34 -9.33 3.38
CA LEU A 136 -4.76 -7.96 3.01
C LEU A 136 -3.95 -7.40 1.83
N MET A 137 -2.65 -7.71 1.81
CA MET A 137 -1.69 -7.29 0.78
C MET A 137 -0.62 -8.36 0.60
N THR A 138 -0.46 -8.87 -0.61
CA THR A 138 0.65 -9.77 -0.97
C THR A 138 1.60 -9.05 -1.91
N PHE A 139 2.85 -8.90 -1.49
CA PHE A 139 3.93 -8.37 -2.34
C PHE A 139 4.70 -9.56 -2.93
N THR A 140 4.52 -9.82 -4.22
CA THR A 140 5.06 -11.01 -4.90
C THR A 140 6.51 -10.85 -5.35
N SER A 141 7.00 -9.61 -5.46
CA SER A 141 8.37 -9.30 -5.85
C SER A 141 8.82 -7.94 -5.28
N ALA A 142 10.09 -7.84 -4.90
CA ALA A 142 10.70 -6.72 -4.16
C ALA A 142 10.26 -6.63 -2.68
N GLY A 143 11.12 -6.06 -1.85
CA GLY A 143 10.81 -5.76 -0.45
C GLY A 143 9.96 -4.51 -0.31
N VAL A 144 9.35 -4.32 0.86
CA VAL A 144 8.60 -3.10 1.20
C VAL A 144 9.48 -2.20 2.05
N ALA A 145 9.60 -0.93 1.67
CA ALA A 145 10.25 0.09 2.48
C ALA A 145 9.19 0.92 3.20
N PHE A 146 9.26 0.97 4.53
CA PHE A 146 8.39 1.79 5.36
C PHE A 146 9.18 3.01 5.84
N THR A 147 8.64 4.22 5.62
CA THR A 147 9.20 5.47 6.18
C THR A 147 8.72 5.70 7.63
N GLY A 148 7.61 5.08 8.02
CA GLY A 148 7.02 5.19 9.35
C GLY A 148 7.15 3.93 10.19
N ASN A 149 6.43 3.91 11.32
CA ASN A 149 6.37 2.76 12.21
C ASN A 149 5.52 1.64 11.61
N ILE A 150 5.91 0.40 11.89
CA ILE A 150 5.07 -0.78 11.68
C ILE A 150 4.52 -1.18 13.05
N THR A 151 3.20 -1.09 13.24
CA THR A 151 2.52 -1.53 14.46
C THR A 151 1.70 -2.77 14.12
N THR A 152 1.86 -3.83 14.90
CA THR A 152 1.11 -5.08 14.74
C THR A 152 0.53 -5.48 16.09
N ASP A 153 -0.75 -5.87 16.11
CA ASP A 153 -1.39 -6.40 17.33
C ASP A 153 -0.89 -7.82 17.67
N LEU A 154 -0.32 -8.51 16.67
CA LEU A 154 0.29 -9.84 16.78
C LEU A 154 1.79 -9.78 16.52
N ALA A 155 2.48 -10.90 16.75
CA ALA A 155 3.91 -11.01 16.52
C ALA A 155 4.28 -10.92 15.02
N LEU A 156 5.40 -10.26 14.73
CA LEU A 156 6.04 -10.34 13.43
C LEU A 156 6.71 -11.71 13.26
N VAL A 157 6.15 -12.55 12.39
CA VAL A 157 6.67 -13.88 12.09
C VAL A 157 7.59 -13.80 10.87
N VAL A 158 8.85 -14.22 11.04
CA VAL A 158 9.85 -14.28 9.97
C VAL A 158 10.14 -15.73 9.62
N THR A 159 10.26 -16.03 8.33
CA THR A 159 10.52 -17.38 7.83
C THR A 159 11.81 -17.97 8.40
N SER A 160 11.72 -19.18 8.99
CA SER A 160 12.86 -19.84 9.65
C SER A 160 12.91 -21.36 9.44
N ASP A 161 12.13 -21.89 8.50
CA ASP A 161 12.05 -23.33 8.19
C ASP A 161 13.41 -23.90 7.75
N ALA A 162 13.77 -25.09 8.23
CA ALA A 162 15.04 -25.74 7.93
C ALA A 162 15.24 -26.01 6.43
N ARG A 163 14.16 -26.23 5.67
CA ARG A 163 14.21 -26.48 4.21
C ARG A 163 14.66 -25.27 3.41
N TYR A 164 14.53 -24.06 3.97
CA TYR A 164 14.98 -22.82 3.33
C TYR A 164 16.41 -22.44 3.71
N LYS A 165 17.09 -23.24 4.55
CA LYS A 165 18.43 -22.97 5.04
C LYS A 165 19.43 -23.98 4.47
N LYS A 166 20.64 -23.51 4.20
CA LYS A 166 21.79 -24.33 3.75
C LYS A 166 23.04 -23.91 4.51
N ASN A 167 24.05 -24.78 4.57
CA ASN A 167 25.32 -24.53 5.25
C ASN A 167 25.14 -24.10 6.72
N ILE A 168 24.32 -24.85 7.46
CA ILE A 168 23.98 -24.52 8.86
C ILE A 168 25.17 -24.90 9.76
N THR A 169 25.82 -23.88 10.33
CA THR A 169 26.87 -24.03 11.33
C THR A 169 26.42 -23.40 12.65
N PRO A 170 26.77 -23.99 13.82
CA PRO A 170 26.56 -23.32 15.10
C PRO A 170 27.24 -21.95 15.14
N VAL A 171 26.64 -20.99 15.85
CA VAL A 171 27.30 -19.71 16.16
C VAL A 171 28.46 -19.99 17.12
N SER A 172 29.62 -19.42 16.83
CA SER A 172 30.81 -19.41 17.69
C SER A 172 31.29 -17.97 17.90
N ASP A 173 32.12 -17.79 18.93
CA ASP A 173 32.83 -16.54 19.22
C ASP A 173 31.86 -15.36 19.39
N ALA A 174 30.67 -15.65 19.95
CA ALA A 174 29.61 -14.67 20.06
C ALA A 174 29.96 -13.60 21.10
N GLN A 175 30.54 -14.01 22.23
CA GLN A 175 31.00 -13.08 23.26
C GLN A 175 32.08 -12.12 22.75
N GLU A 176 33.06 -12.62 21.99
CA GLU A 176 34.13 -11.80 21.39
C GLU A 176 33.52 -10.76 20.44
N LYS A 177 32.72 -11.20 19.47
CA LYS A 177 32.07 -10.30 18.50
C LYS A 177 31.18 -9.26 19.16
N LEU A 178 30.39 -9.65 20.16
CA LEU A 178 29.51 -8.72 20.87
C LEU A 178 30.29 -7.73 21.74
N SER A 179 31.46 -8.12 22.26
CA SER A 179 32.31 -7.24 23.07
C SER A 179 32.94 -6.10 22.26
N GLU A 180 33.09 -6.28 20.95
CA GLU A 180 33.57 -5.25 20.03
C GLU A 180 32.49 -4.23 19.65
N LEU A 181 31.21 -4.55 19.90
CA LEU A 181 30.12 -3.63 19.58
C LEU A 181 30.06 -2.48 20.58
N ASN A 182 29.66 -1.32 20.06
CA ASN A 182 29.47 -0.10 20.83
C ASN A 182 27.99 0.30 20.85
N PRO A 183 27.20 -0.11 21.87
CA PRO A 183 25.84 0.37 22.05
C PRO A 183 25.84 1.87 22.36
N VAL A 184 25.08 2.64 21.58
CA VAL A 184 24.99 4.10 21.71
C VAL A 184 23.55 4.54 21.97
N ASN A 185 23.41 5.77 22.46
CA ASN A 185 22.15 6.49 22.43
C ASN A 185 22.30 7.72 21.55
N TYR A 186 21.26 8.07 20.81
CA TYR A 186 21.31 9.13 19.82
C TYR A 186 19.95 9.78 19.62
N GLU A 187 19.96 10.95 18.99
CA GLU A 187 18.79 11.64 18.48
C GLU A 187 18.92 11.74 16.96
N MET A 188 17.79 11.59 16.26
CA MET A 188 17.78 11.69 14.81
C MET A 188 17.94 13.15 14.38
N ARG A 189 18.74 13.40 13.33
CA ARG A 189 18.94 14.73 12.74
C ARG A 189 17.74 15.15 11.87
N ARG A 190 16.55 15.23 12.47
CA ARG A 190 15.28 15.50 11.76
C ARG A 190 15.27 16.81 10.95
N ASN A 191 16.01 17.83 11.38
CA ASN A 191 16.05 19.12 10.70
C ASN A 191 16.91 19.06 9.42
N GLU A 192 18.02 18.33 9.46
CA GLU A 192 18.91 18.11 8.29
C GLU A 192 18.29 17.11 7.30
N PHE A 193 17.47 16.18 7.78
CA PHE A 193 16.83 15.12 6.98
C PHE A 193 15.30 15.16 7.08
N SER A 194 14.70 16.32 6.82
CA SER A 194 13.26 16.55 6.97
C SER A 194 12.39 15.60 6.13
N SER A 195 12.87 15.18 4.96
CA SER A 195 12.19 14.22 4.08
C SER A 195 12.12 12.79 4.62
N LYS A 196 12.89 12.46 5.67
CA LYS A 196 12.92 11.11 6.27
C LYS A 196 11.88 10.89 7.36
N GLY A 197 11.19 11.94 7.83
CA GLY A 197 10.10 11.81 8.81
C GLY A 197 10.54 11.37 10.20
N PHE A 198 11.79 11.64 10.60
CA PHE A 198 12.30 11.23 11.91
C PHE A 198 11.58 11.92 13.08
N ASN A 199 11.35 11.15 14.16
CA ASN A 199 10.86 11.69 15.43
C ASN A 199 11.99 12.38 16.23
N ASP A 200 11.61 13.10 17.27
CA ASP A 200 12.48 13.85 18.19
C ASP A 200 12.86 13.07 19.45
N LYS A 201 12.49 11.79 19.53
CA LYS A 201 12.75 10.98 20.72
C LYS A 201 14.18 10.47 20.70
N LYS A 202 14.78 10.42 21.89
CA LYS A 202 16.05 9.75 22.13
C LYS A 202 15.90 8.24 21.94
N GLN A 203 16.85 7.64 21.24
CA GLN A 203 16.84 6.22 20.86
C GLN A 203 18.13 5.53 21.31
N TRP A 204 18.08 4.21 21.43
CA TRP A 204 19.23 3.35 21.72
C TRP A 204 19.42 2.38 20.57
N GLY A 205 20.68 2.12 20.23
CA GLY A 205 21.02 1.21 19.14
C GLY A 205 22.50 1.23 18.83
N PHE A 206 22.82 1.04 17.56
CA PHE A 206 24.20 0.97 17.06
C PHE A 206 24.41 1.88 15.86
N ILE A 207 25.67 2.27 15.64
CA ILE A 207 26.09 2.93 14.41
C ILE A 207 26.37 1.84 13.37
N ALA A 208 25.59 1.81 12.29
CA ALA A 208 25.64 0.77 11.27
C ALA A 208 27.06 0.57 10.68
N GLN A 209 27.82 1.65 10.51
CA GLN A 209 29.20 1.65 9.99
C GLN A 209 30.21 1.03 10.97
N GLU A 210 29.95 1.09 12.28
CA GLU A 210 30.79 0.43 13.28
C GLU A 210 30.52 -1.06 13.28
N VAL A 211 29.23 -1.44 13.25
CA VAL A 211 28.81 -2.85 13.17
C VAL A 211 29.28 -3.50 11.86
N GLU A 212 29.25 -2.80 10.73
CA GLU A 212 29.68 -3.33 9.43
C GLU A 212 31.11 -3.88 9.44
N LYS A 213 32.00 -3.34 10.29
CA LYS A 213 33.38 -3.81 10.41
C LYS A 213 33.50 -5.17 11.10
N ILE A 214 32.52 -5.52 11.94
CA ILE A 214 32.52 -6.71 12.80
C ILE A 214 31.57 -7.77 12.23
N MET A 215 30.36 -7.35 11.82
CA MET A 215 29.27 -8.19 11.31
C MET A 215 28.63 -7.55 10.07
N PRO A 216 29.33 -7.52 8.92
CA PRO A 216 28.82 -6.91 7.69
C PRO A 216 27.50 -7.53 7.21
N GLU A 217 27.24 -8.79 7.52
CA GLU A 217 26.03 -9.52 7.15
C GLU A 217 24.74 -8.96 7.79
N LEU A 218 24.86 -8.15 8.85
CA LEU A 218 23.72 -7.50 9.50
C LEU A 218 23.39 -6.14 8.88
N ILE A 219 24.22 -5.64 7.95
CA ILE A 219 24.09 -4.28 7.40
C ILE A 219 23.59 -4.34 5.96
N HIS A 220 22.63 -3.46 5.67
CA HIS A 220 22.11 -3.24 4.33
C HIS A 220 22.40 -1.80 3.90
N ALA A 221 22.90 -1.61 2.69
CA ALA A 221 23.07 -0.30 2.09
C ALA A 221 21.98 -0.05 1.05
N ASP A 222 21.32 1.10 1.12
CA ASP A 222 20.38 1.54 0.09
C ASP A 222 21.11 2.11 -1.14
N LYS A 223 20.34 2.43 -2.19
CA LYS A 223 20.85 2.99 -3.44
C LYS A 223 21.59 4.32 -3.28
N ASP A 224 21.32 5.06 -2.21
CA ASP A 224 21.90 6.37 -1.92
C ASP A 224 23.10 6.25 -0.95
N GLY A 225 23.46 5.02 -0.54
CA GLY A 225 24.60 4.71 0.33
C GLY A 225 24.29 4.80 1.82
N TYR A 226 23.04 5.03 2.23
CA TYR A 226 22.65 4.98 3.64
C TYR A 226 22.59 3.53 4.11
N ARG A 227 23.05 3.31 5.34
CA ARG A 227 23.11 1.98 5.94
C ARG A 227 22.00 1.78 6.96
N SER A 228 21.36 0.63 6.92
CA SER A 228 20.40 0.13 7.89
C SER A 228 20.87 -1.21 8.44
N MET A 229 20.28 -1.64 9.56
CA MET A 229 20.74 -2.80 10.31
C MET A 229 19.61 -3.78 10.59
N ASN A 230 19.89 -5.07 10.41
CA ASN A 230 19.05 -6.16 10.88
C ASN A 230 19.27 -6.41 12.39
N TYR A 231 18.55 -5.66 13.23
CA TYR A 231 18.59 -5.84 14.68
C TYR A 231 18.15 -7.25 15.13
N THR A 232 17.23 -7.90 14.42
CA THR A 232 16.78 -9.26 14.77
C THR A 232 17.88 -10.31 14.61
N GLY A 233 18.84 -10.07 13.72
CA GLY A 233 19.99 -10.94 13.51
C GLY A 233 20.96 -10.99 14.68
N ILE A 234 20.92 -10.04 15.61
CA ILE A 234 21.73 -10.05 16.84
C ILE A 234 21.23 -11.09 17.85
N ILE A 235 19.92 -11.43 17.85
CA ILE A 235 19.30 -12.24 18.91
C ILE A 235 19.95 -13.62 19.06
N PRO A 236 20.25 -14.38 17.98
CA PRO A 236 20.97 -15.65 18.10
C PRO A 236 22.38 -15.50 18.68
N LEU A 237 23.07 -14.40 18.40
CA LEU A 237 24.41 -14.12 18.94
C LEU A 237 24.33 -13.82 20.43
N LEU A 238 23.37 -12.99 20.88
CA LEU A 238 23.12 -12.76 22.30
C LEU A 238 22.83 -14.08 23.03
N THR A 239 22.02 -14.94 22.42
CA THR A 239 21.70 -16.26 22.98
C THR A 239 22.97 -17.10 23.15
N LYS A 240 23.83 -17.15 22.12
CA LYS A 240 25.08 -17.91 22.17
C LYS A 240 26.06 -17.33 23.18
N ALA A 241 26.19 -16.01 23.27
CA ALA A 241 27.08 -15.36 24.23
C ALA A 241 26.66 -15.60 25.68
N VAL A 242 25.35 -15.65 25.97
CA VAL A 242 24.85 -16.04 27.31
C VAL A 242 25.22 -17.50 27.63
N GLN A 243 25.17 -18.40 26.65
CA GLN A 243 25.59 -19.80 26.83
C GLN A 243 27.11 -19.93 27.04
N GLU A 244 27.91 -19.17 26.30
CA GLU A 244 29.37 -19.09 26.47
C GLU A 244 29.71 -18.55 27.86
N GLN A 245 29.09 -17.43 28.26
CA GLN A 245 29.25 -16.84 29.59
C GLN A 245 28.85 -17.80 30.72
N GLN A 246 27.76 -18.56 30.56
CA GLN A 246 27.34 -19.57 31.54
C GLN A 246 28.41 -20.67 31.70
N THR A 247 29.03 -21.09 30.60
CA THR A 247 30.12 -22.09 30.61
C THR A 247 31.36 -21.54 31.32
N GLU A 248 31.70 -20.27 31.10
CA GLU A 248 32.81 -19.60 31.80
C GLU A 248 32.55 -19.51 33.30
N MET A 249 31.33 -19.14 33.72
CA MET A 249 30.94 -19.07 35.13
C MET A 249 31.04 -20.44 35.82
N GLU A 250 30.59 -21.52 35.17
CA GLU A 250 30.70 -22.87 35.72
C GLU A 250 32.15 -23.31 35.89
N LYS A 251 33.01 -22.98 34.92
CA LYS A 251 34.45 -23.25 35.02
C LYS A 251 35.08 -22.48 36.18
N GLN A 252 34.78 -21.19 36.30
CA GLN A 252 35.29 -20.35 37.40
C GLN A 252 34.80 -20.84 38.76
N GLN A 253 33.54 -21.25 38.87
CA GLN A 253 32.98 -21.80 40.11
C GLN A 253 33.69 -23.08 40.53
N LYS A 254 34.00 -23.96 39.58
CA LYS A 254 34.76 -25.19 39.84
C LYS A 254 36.17 -24.88 40.35
N GLU A 255 36.86 -23.94 39.72
CA GLU A 255 38.20 -23.50 40.17
C GLU A 255 38.15 -22.92 41.60
N ILE A 256 37.12 -22.11 41.90
CA ILE A 256 36.89 -21.58 43.25
C ILE A 256 36.70 -22.70 44.28
N ASP A 257 35.91 -23.72 43.95
CA ASP A 257 35.64 -24.84 44.87
C ASP A 257 36.89 -25.71 45.10
N GLU A 258 37.69 -25.94 44.06
CA GLU A 258 38.99 -26.64 44.17
C GLU A 258 39.97 -25.84 45.06
N LEU A 259 40.07 -24.52 44.86
CA LEU A 259 40.92 -23.65 45.68
C LEU A 259 40.47 -23.61 47.14
N LYS A 260 39.16 -23.56 47.40
CA LYS A 260 38.61 -23.63 48.76
C LYS A 260 38.96 -24.95 49.44
N ALA A 261 38.83 -26.08 48.74
CA ALA A 261 39.17 -27.39 49.28
C ALA A 261 40.67 -27.50 49.62
N GLN A 262 41.55 -26.97 48.76
CA GLN A 262 42.99 -26.90 49.04
C GLN A 262 43.30 -26.02 50.26
N LEU A 263 42.63 -24.87 50.40
CA LEU A 263 42.80 -23.98 51.54
C LEU A 263 42.40 -24.66 52.86
N GLU A 264 41.26 -25.37 52.88
CA GLU A 264 40.82 -26.14 54.05
C GLU A 264 41.82 -27.24 54.45
N LEU A 265 42.41 -27.91 53.46
CA LEU A 265 43.43 -28.93 53.72
C LEU A 265 44.68 -28.33 54.37
N ILE A 266 45.17 -27.20 53.84
CA ILE A 266 46.33 -26.49 54.40
C ILE A 266 46.03 -26.02 55.82
N MET A 267 44.84 -25.46 56.07
CA MET A 267 44.45 -25.03 57.42
C MET A 267 44.42 -26.20 58.41
N LYS A 268 43.93 -27.37 58.01
CA LYS A 268 43.96 -28.59 58.84
C LYS A 268 45.39 -29.04 59.15
N MET A 269 46.28 -29.04 58.16
CA MET A 269 47.70 -29.38 58.35
C MET A 269 48.40 -28.40 59.30
N MET A 270 48.13 -27.10 59.19
CA MET A 270 48.69 -26.11 60.11
C MET A 270 48.17 -26.30 61.54
N GLN A 271 46.91 -26.65 61.73
CA GLN A 271 46.35 -26.92 63.05
C GLN A 271 46.96 -28.17 63.68
N SER A 272 47.16 -29.25 62.92
CA SER A 272 47.83 -30.45 63.44
C SER A 272 49.27 -30.15 63.86
N ASP A 273 50.03 -29.42 63.04
CA ASP A 273 51.44 -29.09 63.33
C ASP A 273 51.60 -28.17 64.55
N MET A 274 50.61 -27.32 64.83
CA MET A 274 50.61 -26.49 66.04
C MET A 274 50.23 -27.25 67.30
N SER A 275 49.33 -28.24 67.20
CA SER A 275 48.95 -29.11 68.32
C SER A 275 50.14 -29.96 68.78
N ASP A 276 50.87 -30.55 67.84
CA ASP A 276 52.00 -31.46 68.13
C ASP A 276 53.13 -30.75 68.89
N LYS A 277 53.37 -29.46 68.59
CA LYS A 277 54.40 -28.65 69.26
C LYS A 277 54.04 -28.18 70.67
N THR A 278 52.77 -28.23 71.06
CA THR A 278 52.33 -27.83 72.41
C THR A 278 52.40 -28.98 73.43
N ASP A 279 52.35 -30.23 72.98
CA ASP A 279 52.38 -31.40 73.86
C ASP A 279 53.81 -31.76 74.29
N ASP A 280 54.82 -31.54 73.44
CA ASP A 280 56.24 -31.74 73.76
C ASP A 280 56.81 -30.78 74.84
N LYS A 281 56.09 -29.71 75.19
CA LYS A 281 56.50 -28.78 76.26
C LYS A 281 55.91 -29.08 77.64
N LYS A 282 55.10 -30.14 77.77
CA LYS A 282 54.45 -30.54 79.04
C LYS A 282 55.02 -31.83 79.66
N ALA A 283 56.05 -32.43 79.07
CA ALA A 283 56.77 -33.58 79.63
C ALA A 283 57.99 -33.15 80.46
#